data_AF-A0A2K6BF94-F1
#
_entry.id   AF-A0A2K6BF94-F1
#
_cell.length_a   1.000
_cell.length_b   1.000
_cell.length_c   1.000
_cell.angle_alpha   90.00
_cell.angle_beta   90.00
_cell.angle_gamma   90.00
#
_symmetry.space_group_name_H-M   'P 1'
#
loop_
_entity.id
_entity.type
_entity.pdbx_description
1 polymer ?
#
loop_
_entity_poly.entity_id
_entity_poly.type
_entity_poly.pdbx_seq_one_letter_code
_entity_poly.pdbx_strand_id
1 'polypeptide(L)' 'MSAYKYIQELWRKKQPDVMVRFLLRVRCWQYRQLSALRKAPRPARPDKARRLDYKTKQGYVIYRIRVRQWWPKTPSS' A
#
# COMPACT_ATOMS: atom_id res chain seq x y z
N MET A 1 -7.65 0.95 -24.25
CA MET A 1 -6.71 1.05 -23.10
C MET A 1 -7.32 0.31 -21.91
N SER A 2 -6.55 -0.53 -21.19
CA SER A 2 -7.07 -1.33 -20.06
C SER A 2 -7.17 -0.49 -18.77
N ALA A 3 -8.18 -0.77 -17.92
CA ALA A 3 -8.41 -0.08 -16.65
C ALA A 3 -7.17 -0.05 -15.72
N TYR A 4 -6.36 -1.11 -15.73
CA TYR A 4 -5.13 -1.18 -14.94
C TYR A 4 -4.06 -0.16 -15.36
N LYS A 5 -4.04 0.20 -16.65
CA LYS A 5 -3.10 1.20 -17.19
C LYS A 5 -3.41 2.60 -16.61
N TYR A 6 -4.69 2.98 -16.54
CA TYR A 6 -5.11 4.23 -15.93
C TYR A 6 -4.84 4.27 -14.42
N ILE A 7 -5.13 3.16 -13.72
CA ILE A 7 -4.80 3.03 -12.29
C ILE A 7 -3.30 3.22 -12.09
N GLN A 8 -2.46 2.61 -12.93
CA GLN A 8 -1.01 2.77 -12.87
C GLN A 8 -0.57 4.22 -13.11
N GLU A 9 -1.18 4.92 -14.07
CA GLU A 9 -0.88 6.32 -14.39
C GLU A 9 -1.25 7.28 -13.25
N LEU A 10 -2.43 7.10 -12.63
CA LEU A 10 -2.86 7.81 -11.42
C LEU A 10 -1.84 7.66 -10.28
N TRP A 11 -1.16 6.53 -10.25
CA TRP A 11 -0.23 6.14 -9.20
C TRP A 11 1.22 6.54 -9.46
N ARG A 12 1.57 6.84 -10.73
CA ARG A 12 2.85 7.43 -11.15
C ARG A 12 2.87 8.93 -10.86
N LYS A 13 1.80 9.64 -11.22
CA LYS A 13 1.63 11.06 -10.89
C LYS A 13 1.00 11.15 -9.49
N LYS A 14 1.83 11.23 -8.44
CA LYS A 14 1.35 11.42 -7.04
C LYS A 14 1.00 12.87 -6.70
N GLN A 15 1.39 13.80 -7.55
CA GLN A 15 1.25 15.25 -7.38
C GLN A 15 -0.15 15.83 -7.76
N PRO A 16 -0.90 15.35 -8.77
CA PRO A 16 -2.11 16.03 -9.18
C PRO A 16 -3.21 15.86 -8.13
N ASP A 17 -3.80 17.01 -7.84
CA ASP A 17 -4.43 17.37 -6.60
C ASP A 17 -5.74 16.63 -6.27
N VAL A 18 -6.03 16.67 -4.97
CA VAL A 18 -7.21 16.13 -4.29
C VAL A 18 -7.29 14.61 -4.22
N MET A 19 -7.53 13.87 -5.31
CA MET A 19 -7.97 12.46 -5.22
C MET A 19 -6.93 11.52 -4.56
N VAL A 20 -5.71 11.40 -5.10
CA VAL A 20 -4.72 10.43 -4.57
C VAL A 20 -4.15 10.89 -3.22
N ARG A 21 -3.90 12.19 -3.03
CA ARG A 21 -3.34 12.73 -1.79
C ARG A 21 -4.32 12.67 -0.63
N PHE A 22 -5.59 12.99 -0.86
CA PHE A 22 -6.65 12.83 0.14
C PHE A 22 -6.81 11.37 0.55
N LEU A 23 -6.94 10.46 -0.43
CA LEU A 23 -7.07 9.03 -0.16
C LEU A 23 -5.87 8.46 0.61
N LEU A 24 -4.65 8.90 0.29
CA LEU A 24 -3.45 8.49 1.03
C LEU A 24 -3.44 9.02 2.46
N ARG A 25 -3.86 10.27 2.71
CA ARG A 25 -3.97 10.83 4.08
C ARG A 25 -4.97 10.06 4.92
N VAL A 26 -6.17 9.81 4.39
CA VAL A 26 -7.21 9.04 5.08
C VAL A 26 -6.73 7.62 5.38
N ARG A 27 -6.10 6.95 4.41
CA ARG A 27 -5.52 5.61 4.62
C ARG A 27 -4.40 5.61 5.65
N CYS A 28 -3.50 6.59 5.61
CA CYS A 28 -2.44 6.73 6.60
C CYS A 28 -3.00 6.91 8.01
N TRP A 29 -4.06 7.71 8.17
CA TRP A 29 -4.75 7.86 9.45
C TRP A 29 -5.32 6.52 9.93
N GLN A 30 -6.06 5.82 9.08
CA GLN A 30 -6.61 4.50 9.40
C GLN A 30 -5.50 3.50 9.79
N TYR A 31 -4.38 3.50 9.07
CA TYR A 31 -3.28 2.56 9.32
C TYR A 31 -2.48 2.87 10.58
N ARG A 32 -2.54 4.11 11.10
CA ARG A 32 -1.93 4.46 12.39
C ARG A 32 -2.70 3.85 13.56
N GLN A 33 -4.03 3.74 13.45
CA GLN A 33 -4.91 3.15 14.46
C GLN A 33 -4.84 1.61 14.49
N LEU A 34 -4.45 0.98 13.38
CA LEU A 34 -4.32 -0.47 13.28
C LEU A 34 -3.00 -0.99 13.89
N SER A 35 -3.00 -2.29 14.20
CA SER A 35 -1.81 -3.03 14.63
C SER A 35 -0.67 -2.97 13.60
N ALA A 36 0.57 -3.09 14.07
CA ALA A 36 1.76 -2.99 13.21
C ALA A 36 1.78 -4.04 12.08
N LEU A 37 1.33 -5.26 12.37
CA LEU A 37 1.06 -6.32 11.40
C LEU A 37 -0.45 -6.54 11.34
N ARG A 38 -1.03 -6.47 10.14
CA ARG A 38 -2.46 -6.75 9.91
C ARG A 38 -2.69 -7.41 8.55
N LYS A 39 -3.44 -8.51 8.55
CA LYS A 39 -3.93 -9.14 7.32
C LYS A 39 -4.94 -8.21 6.62
N ALA A 40 -4.74 -7.96 5.33
CA ALA A 40 -5.69 -7.22 4.51
C ALA A 40 -6.56 -8.19 3.71
N PRO A 41 -7.89 -7.99 3.66
CA PRO A 41 -8.78 -8.87 2.90
C PRO A 41 -8.56 -8.76 1.38
N ARG A 42 -8.18 -7.57 0.89
CA ARG A 42 -7.92 -7.28 -0.53
C ARG A 42 -6.71 -6.34 -0.68
N PRO A 43 -5.99 -6.42 -1.83
CA PRO A 43 -4.91 -5.49 -2.13
C PRO A 43 -5.43 -4.04 -2.21
N ALA A 44 -4.72 -3.12 -1.56
CA ALA A 44 -5.01 -1.69 -1.66
C ALA A 44 -4.68 -1.09 -3.04
N ARG A 45 -3.87 -1.82 -3.83
CA ARG A 45 -3.35 -1.48 -5.16
C ARG A 45 -3.38 -2.75 -6.05
N PRO A 46 -4.50 -3.03 -6.75
CA PRO A 46 -4.66 -4.28 -7.49
C PRO A 46 -3.77 -4.35 -8.74
N ASP A 47 -3.48 -3.21 -9.37
CA ASP A 47 -2.53 -3.04 -10.48
C ASP A 47 -1.12 -3.54 -10.12
N LYS A 48 -0.56 -3.03 -9.02
CA LYS A 48 0.77 -3.43 -8.55
C LYS A 48 0.77 -4.87 -8.05
N ALA A 49 -0.29 -5.30 -7.37
CA ALA A 49 -0.38 -6.67 -6.88
C ALA A 49 -0.32 -7.68 -8.04
N ARG A 50 -1.07 -7.45 -9.13
CA ARG A 50 -1.02 -8.33 -10.32
C ARG A 50 0.34 -8.34 -11.00
N ARG A 51 1.07 -7.22 -11.00
CA ARG A 51 2.44 -7.16 -11.53
C ARG A 51 3.45 -7.96 -10.68
N LEU A 52 3.15 -8.18 -9.40
CA LEU A 52 3.91 -9.04 -8.48
C LEU A 52 3.29 -10.45 -8.40
N ASP A 53 2.57 -10.87 -9.43
CA ASP A 53 1.96 -12.20 -9.56
C ASP A 53 0.91 -12.57 -8.50
N TYR A 54 0.28 -11.57 -7.87
CA TYR A 54 -0.90 -11.82 -7.04
C TYR A 54 -2.09 -12.25 -7.90
N LYS A 55 -2.70 -13.37 -7.52
CA LYS A 55 -3.95 -13.87 -8.10
C LYS A 55 -5.04 -13.88 -7.02
N THR A 56 -6.27 -13.58 -7.41
CA THR A 56 -7.44 -13.66 -6.52
C THR A 56 -7.93 -15.10 -6.47
N LYS A 57 -7.09 -15.99 -5.93
CA LYS A 57 -7.40 -17.40 -5.67
C LYS A 57 -7.19 -17.68 -4.19
N GLN A 58 -7.86 -18.73 -3.68
CA GLN A 58 -7.59 -19.23 -2.33
C GLN A 58 -6.11 -19.63 -2.21
N GLY A 59 -5.49 -19.35 -1.07
CA GLY A 59 -4.05 -19.52 -0.84
C GLY A 59 -3.21 -18.25 -0.99
N TYR A 60 -3.71 -17.20 -1.63
CA TYR A 60 -3.02 -15.90 -1.68
C TYR A 60 -3.46 -14.99 -0.54
N VAL A 61 -2.49 -14.52 0.26
CA VAL A 61 -2.73 -13.61 1.38
C VAL A 61 -1.86 -12.37 1.27
N ILE A 62 -2.42 -11.21 1.62
CA ILE A 62 -1.68 -9.95 1.67
C ILE A 62 -1.66 -9.45 3.10
N TYR A 63 -0.46 -9.18 3.59
CA TYR A 63 -0.24 -8.52 4.87
C TYR A 63 0.16 -7.07 4.67
N ARG A 64 -0.20 -6.24 5.65
CA ARG A 64 0.27 -4.87 5.80
C ARG A 64 1.18 -4.82 7.02
N ILE A 65 2.33 -4.19 6.85
CA ILE A 65 3.35 -4.03 7.88
C ILE A 65 3.71 -2.56 7.99
N ARG A 66 3.77 -2.06 9.22
CA ARG A 66 4.31 -0.73 9.55
C ARG A 66 5.77 -0.87 9.94
N VAL A 67 6.66 -0.29 9.15
CA VAL A 67 8.10 -0.21 9.45
C VAL A 67 8.44 1.19 9.94
N ARG A 68 9.28 1.28 10.98
CA ARG A 68 9.80 2.57 11.48
C ARG A 68 10.85 3.09 10.49
N GLN A 69 10.70 4.32 10.04
CA GLN A 69 11.55 4.90 8.99
C GLN A 69 12.94 5.34 9.50
N TRP A 70 13.12 5.53 10.81
CA TRP A 70 14.37 6.01 11.38
C TRP A 70 15.51 4.97 11.25
N TRP A 71 16.75 5.46 11.13
CA TRP A 71 17.93 4.61 11.03
C TRP A 71 18.09 3.72 12.30
N PRO A 72 18.51 2.46 12.18
CA PRO A 72 18.62 1.57 13.33
C PRO A 72 19.73 2.02 14.28
N LYS A 73 19.42 2.70 15.39
CA LYS A 73 20.45 3.18 16.34
C LYS A 73 21.44 2.08 16.70
N THR A 74 22.74 2.37 16.64
CA THR A 74 23.80 1.45 17.06
C THR A 74 23.53 1.03 18.51
N PRO A 75 23.60 -0.26 18.83
CA PRO A 75 23.55 -0.68 20.21
C PRO A 75 24.77 -0.10 20.92
N SER A 76 24.56 0.69 21.96
CA SER A 76 25.63 1.03 22.89
C SER A 76 26.03 -0.26 23.61
N SER A 77 27.29 -0.65 23.45
CA SER A 77 27.94 -1.75 24.18
C SER A 77 27.74 -1.64 25.68
#